data_AF-A0A1G6UGN5-F1
#
_entry.id   AF-A0A1G6UGN5-F1
#
_cell.length_a   1.000
_cell.length_b   1.000
_cell.length_c   1.000
_cell.angle_alpha   90.00
_cell.angle_beta   90.00
_cell.angle_gamma   90.00
#
_symmetry.space_group_name_H-M   'P 1'
#
loop_
_entity.id
_entity.type
_entity.pdbx_description
1 polymer ?
#
loop_
_entity_poly.entity_id
_entity_poly.type
_entity_poly.pdbx_seq_one_letter_code
_entity_poly.pdbx_strand_id
1 'polypeptide(L)'
;MTDRKPPGVSFETWVEQQIRQAQERGDLTGLRGAGRPLPAWDPDETAYDWAIAKARREGVSPADMLPPGLALRRERDELPARVAALPSEDAVRAVAEDYNARVEAFWRRPAESRWSPVPGLADVDALVGRWRADRPPPAPEPPAAEGAPTRSRRRWWQRRR
;
A
#
# COMPACT_ATOMS: atom_id res chain seq x y z
N MET A 1 -28.90 -2.69 -0.08
CA MET A 1 -29.17 -2.46 1.36
C MET A 1 -30.00 -3.63 1.84
N THR A 2 -29.57 -4.35 2.88
CA THR A 2 -30.37 -5.40 3.51
C THR A 2 -31.27 -4.76 4.57
N ASP A 3 -32.59 -4.99 4.47
CA ASP A 3 -33.53 -4.54 5.49
C ASP A 3 -33.27 -5.25 6.83
N ARG A 4 -33.68 -4.63 7.94
CA ARG A 4 -33.61 -5.26 9.26
C ARG A 4 -34.86 -6.10 9.53
N LYS A 5 -34.71 -7.15 10.34
CA LYS A 5 -35.82 -7.98 10.81
C LYS A 5 -36.88 -7.12 11.55
N PRO A 6 -38.18 -7.19 11.19
CA PRO A 6 -39.24 -6.54 11.94
C PRO A 6 -39.40 -7.11 13.36
N PRO A 7 -39.82 -6.29 14.35
CA PRO A 7 -40.19 -6.79 15.67
C PRO A 7 -41.41 -7.73 15.57
N GLY A 8 -41.46 -8.76 16.40
CA GLY A 8 -42.57 -9.73 16.43
C GLY A 8 -42.51 -10.86 15.39
N VAL A 9 -41.54 -10.85 14.46
CA VAL A 9 -41.32 -11.92 13.48
C VAL A 9 -40.14 -12.80 13.90
N SER A 10 -40.25 -14.12 13.74
CA SER A 10 -39.13 -15.04 13.99
C SER A 10 -38.00 -14.82 12.96
N PHE A 11 -36.77 -15.19 13.30
CA PHE A 11 -35.66 -15.06 12.36
C PHE A 11 -35.85 -15.97 11.13
N GLU A 12 -36.26 -17.21 11.36
CA GLU A 12 -36.56 -18.20 10.33
C GLU A 12 -37.62 -17.68 9.34
N THR A 13 -38.78 -17.22 9.84
CA THR A 13 -39.85 -16.70 8.98
C THR A 13 -39.39 -15.48 8.16
N TRP A 14 -38.59 -14.60 8.77
CA TRP A 14 -38.07 -13.44 8.07
C TRP A 14 -37.07 -13.83 6.97
N VAL A 15 -36.15 -14.77 7.23
CA VAL A 15 -35.19 -15.26 6.22
C VAL A 15 -35.92 -15.96 5.07
N GLU A 16 -36.87 -16.84 5.37
CA GLU A 16 -37.68 -17.53 4.34
C GLU A 16 -38.45 -16.53 3.46
N GLN A 17 -39.01 -15.49 4.06
CA GLN A 17 -39.68 -14.43 3.31
C GLN A 17 -38.72 -13.70 2.35
N GLN A 18 -37.49 -13.42 2.78
CA GLN A 18 -36.47 -12.80 1.93
C GLN A 18 -36.03 -13.71 0.78
N ILE A 19 -35.85 -15.02 1.05
CA ILE A 19 -35.51 -16.02 0.03
C ILE A 19 -36.62 -16.10 -1.02
N ARG A 20 -37.88 -16.23 -0.60
CA ARG A 20 -39.02 -16.28 -1.52
C ARG A 20 -39.10 -15.03 -2.38
N GLN A 21 -38.97 -13.84 -1.79
CA GLN A 21 -38.99 -12.59 -2.55
C GLN A 21 -37.83 -12.50 -3.55
N ALA A 22 -36.62 -12.97 -3.19
CA ALA A 22 -35.48 -13.02 -4.11
C ALA A 22 -35.72 -13.99 -5.28
N GLN A 23 -36.36 -15.14 -5.02
CA GLN A 23 -36.78 -16.06 -6.08
C GLN A 23 -37.83 -15.43 -7.00
N GLU A 24 -38.86 -14.79 -6.44
CA GLU A 24 -39.92 -14.11 -7.20
C GLU A 24 -39.37 -12.98 -8.10
N ARG A 25 -38.35 -12.26 -7.64
CA ARG A 25 -37.65 -11.24 -8.45
C ARG A 25 -36.70 -11.83 -9.50
N GLY A 26 -36.41 -13.12 -9.43
CA GLY A 26 -35.43 -13.78 -10.30
C GLY A 26 -33.97 -13.52 -9.91
N ASP A 27 -33.68 -13.00 -8.71
CA ASP A 27 -32.31 -12.75 -8.23
C ASP A 27 -31.47 -14.03 -8.17
N LEU A 28 -32.14 -15.19 -8.07
CA LEU A 28 -31.52 -16.53 -8.05
C LEU A 28 -31.58 -17.24 -9.41
N THR A 29 -32.04 -16.57 -10.47
CA THR A 29 -32.11 -17.12 -11.82
C THR A 29 -30.82 -16.82 -12.59
N GLY A 30 -30.33 -17.77 -13.40
CA GLY A 30 -29.16 -17.54 -14.26
C GLY A 30 -27.82 -17.45 -13.52
N LEU A 31 -27.74 -17.96 -12.29
CA LEU A 31 -26.50 -17.97 -11.52
C LEU A 31 -25.37 -18.67 -12.28
N ARG A 32 -24.15 -18.16 -12.09
CA ARG A 32 -22.95 -18.77 -12.66
C ARG A 32 -22.82 -20.21 -12.16
N GLY A 33 -22.97 -21.17 -13.07
CA GLY A 33 -22.90 -22.61 -12.75
C GLY A 33 -24.25 -23.29 -12.53
N ALA A 34 -25.38 -22.56 -12.61
CA ALA A 34 -26.70 -23.16 -12.53
C ALA A 34 -26.89 -24.26 -13.60
N GLY A 35 -27.29 -25.46 -13.17
CA GLY A 35 -27.50 -26.63 -14.02
C GLY A 35 -26.24 -27.24 -14.62
N ARG A 36 -25.04 -26.73 -14.29
CA ARG A 36 -23.75 -27.29 -14.74
C ARG A 36 -23.22 -28.24 -13.67
N PRO A 37 -22.49 -29.31 -14.05
CA PRO A 37 -21.80 -30.14 -13.07
C PRO A 37 -20.83 -29.28 -12.27
N LEU A 38 -20.63 -29.64 -11.00
CA LEU A 38 -19.58 -29.05 -10.18
C LEU A 38 -18.23 -29.32 -10.83
N PRO A 39 -17.26 -28.38 -10.74
CA PRO A 39 -15.89 -28.65 -11.15
C PRO A 39 -15.37 -29.91 -10.46
N ALA A 40 -14.50 -30.66 -11.15
CA ALA A 40 -13.87 -31.83 -10.58
C ALA A 40 -13.15 -31.45 -9.27
N TRP A 41 -13.37 -32.23 -8.23
CA TRP A 41 -12.67 -32.06 -6.96
C TRP A 41 -11.21 -32.50 -7.14
N ASP A 42 -10.30 -31.61 -6.77
CA ASP A 42 -8.88 -31.92 -6.67
C ASP A 42 -8.58 -32.31 -5.20
N PRO A 43 -8.25 -33.57 -4.90
CA PRO A 43 -7.99 -34.02 -3.54
C PRO A 43 -6.71 -33.42 -2.95
N ASP A 44 -5.83 -32.89 -3.80
CA ASP A 44 -4.59 -32.24 -3.40
C ASP A 44 -4.75 -30.72 -3.20
N GLU A 45 -5.89 -30.13 -3.62
CA GLU A 45 -6.18 -28.71 -3.42
C GLU A 45 -6.33 -28.42 -1.92
N THR A 46 -5.36 -27.68 -1.37
CA THR A 46 -5.42 -27.26 0.02
C THR A 46 -6.34 -26.06 0.20
N ALA A 47 -6.80 -25.82 1.44
CA ALA A 47 -7.53 -24.59 1.77
C ALA A 47 -6.72 -23.31 1.44
N TYR A 48 -5.38 -23.41 1.45
CA TYR A 48 -4.51 -22.30 1.09
C TYR A 48 -4.51 -22.03 -0.42
N ASP A 49 -4.46 -23.08 -1.25
CA ASP A 49 -4.54 -22.95 -2.71
C ASP A 49 -5.87 -22.35 -3.15
N TRP A 50 -6.96 -22.82 -2.54
CA TRP A 50 -8.29 -22.25 -2.77
C TRP A 50 -8.33 -20.76 -2.42
N ALA A 51 -7.75 -20.36 -1.29
CA ALA A 51 -7.74 -18.97 -0.83
C ALA A 51 -6.96 -18.07 -1.80
N ILE A 52 -5.81 -18.52 -2.30
CA ILE A 52 -5.04 -17.80 -3.33
C ILE A 52 -5.85 -17.70 -4.62
N ALA A 53 -6.46 -18.79 -5.07
CA ALA A 53 -7.27 -18.79 -6.28
C ALA A 53 -8.47 -17.84 -6.16
N LYS A 54 -9.11 -17.79 -4.98
CA LYS A 54 -10.19 -16.84 -4.68
C LYS A 54 -9.68 -15.40 -4.70
N ALA A 55 -8.57 -15.10 -4.04
CA ALA A 55 -7.97 -13.76 -4.05
C ALA A 55 -7.72 -13.26 -5.47
N ARG A 56 -7.10 -14.11 -6.31
CA ARG A 56 -6.87 -13.82 -7.73
C ARG A 56 -8.16 -13.54 -8.51
N ARG A 57 -9.22 -14.32 -8.26
CA ARG A 57 -10.53 -14.11 -8.91
C ARG A 57 -11.19 -12.78 -8.51
N GLU A 58 -10.95 -12.31 -7.29
CA GLU A 58 -11.49 -11.05 -6.78
C GLU A 58 -10.55 -9.85 -7.04
N GLY A 59 -9.42 -10.05 -7.71
CA GLY A 59 -8.44 -8.99 -7.97
C GLY A 59 -7.66 -8.55 -6.72
N VAL A 60 -7.63 -9.38 -5.66
CA VAL A 60 -6.89 -9.13 -4.42
C VAL A 60 -5.50 -9.75 -4.54
N SER A 61 -4.46 -8.98 -4.25
CA SER A 61 -3.10 -9.53 -4.21
C SER A 61 -2.92 -10.39 -2.96
N PRO A 62 -2.25 -11.56 -3.03
CA PRO A 62 -1.91 -12.32 -1.83
C PRO A 62 -1.10 -11.52 -0.79
N ALA A 63 -0.36 -10.50 -1.23
CA ALA A 63 0.37 -9.59 -0.33
C ALA A 63 -0.56 -8.75 0.55
N ASP A 64 -1.76 -8.42 0.06
CA ASP A 64 -2.77 -7.64 0.80
C ASP A 64 -3.46 -8.47 1.88
N MET A 65 -3.31 -9.80 1.81
CA MET A 65 -3.86 -10.76 2.78
C MET A 65 -2.87 -11.12 3.90
N LEU A 66 -1.69 -10.50 3.92
CA LEU A 66 -0.69 -10.78 4.95
C LEU A 66 -1.18 -10.31 6.33
N PRO A 67 -0.96 -11.12 7.38
CA PRO A 67 -1.11 -10.64 8.76
C PRO A 67 -0.28 -9.36 8.99
N PRO A 68 -0.74 -8.44 9.85
CA PRO A 68 -0.14 -7.11 9.98
C PRO A 68 1.39 -7.12 10.23
N GLY A 69 1.89 -8.07 11.02
CA GLY A 69 3.33 -8.21 11.28
C GLY A 69 4.13 -8.65 10.05
N LEU A 70 3.58 -9.53 9.19
CA LEU A 70 4.23 -9.93 7.94
C LEU A 70 4.16 -8.81 6.90
N ALA A 71 3.06 -8.08 6.85
CA ALA A 71 2.92 -6.91 5.99
C ALA A 71 4.00 -5.87 6.29
N LEU A 72 4.24 -5.56 7.57
CA LEU A 72 5.30 -4.62 7.99
C LEU A 72 6.70 -5.17 7.68
N ARG A 73 6.97 -6.46 7.86
CA ARG A 73 8.26 -7.05 7.47
C ARG A 73 8.51 -6.94 5.96
N ARG A 74 7.50 -7.25 5.14
CA ARG A 74 7.57 -7.10 3.69
C ARG A 74 7.84 -5.64 3.32
N GLU A 75 7.10 -4.71 3.90
CA GLU A 75 7.26 -3.29 3.64
C GLU A 75 8.69 -2.82 3.95
N ARG A 76 9.29 -3.29 5.05
CA ARG A 76 10.68 -3.02 5.39
C ARG A 76 11.66 -3.47 4.31
N ASP A 77 11.45 -4.67 3.78
CA ASP A 77 12.30 -5.24 2.74
C ASP A 77 12.16 -4.46 1.41
N GLU A 78 11.00 -3.83 1.18
CA GLU A 78 10.73 -2.97 0.03
C GLU A 78 11.21 -1.52 0.20
N LEU A 79 11.51 -1.07 1.42
CA LEU A 79 11.94 0.31 1.71
C LEU A 79 13.09 0.80 0.81
N PRO A 80 14.19 0.04 0.61
CA PRO A 80 15.28 0.49 -0.26
C PRO A 80 14.83 0.82 -1.68
N ALA A 81 13.97 -0.02 -2.27
CA ALA A 81 13.43 0.21 -3.60
C ALA A 81 12.47 1.41 -3.64
N ARG A 82 11.65 1.58 -2.60
CA ARG A 82 10.69 2.70 -2.49
C ARG A 82 11.40 4.05 -2.37
N VAL A 83 12.49 4.12 -1.60
CA VAL A 83 13.19 5.40 -1.37
C VAL A 83 14.15 5.76 -2.50
N ALA A 84 14.59 4.80 -3.32
CA ALA A 84 15.54 5.02 -4.41
C ALA A 84 15.10 6.14 -5.37
N ALA A 85 13.80 6.26 -5.65
CA ALA A 85 13.25 7.27 -6.55
C ALA A 85 12.98 8.64 -5.89
N LEU A 86 13.12 8.75 -4.56
CA LEU A 86 12.78 9.99 -3.85
C LEU A 86 13.81 11.09 -4.12
N PRO A 87 13.39 12.36 -4.28
CA PRO A 87 14.24 13.45 -4.72
C PRO A 87 15.17 14.00 -3.63
N SER A 88 14.77 13.94 -2.36
CA SER A 88 15.49 14.54 -1.24
C SER A 88 15.71 13.56 -0.09
N GLU A 89 16.71 13.85 0.72
CA GLU A 89 17.02 13.07 1.92
C GLU A 89 15.91 13.16 2.96
N ASP A 90 15.33 14.35 3.15
CA ASP A 90 14.20 14.55 4.05
C ASP A 90 13.02 13.63 3.68
N ALA A 91 12.78 13.40 2.38
CA ALA A 91 11.74 12.49 1.92
C ALA A 91 12.09 11.03 2.26
N VAL A 92 13.35 10.61 2.11
CA VAL A 92 13.82 9.28 2.53
C VAL A 92 13.63 9.08 4.03
N ARG A 93 14.02 10.09 4.81
CA ARG A 93 13.90 10.11 6.27
C ARG A 93 12.45 9.98 6.70
N ALA A 94 11.58 10.81 6.13
CA ALA A 94 10.15 10.79 6.42
C ALA A 94 9.50 9.43 6.15
N VAL A 95 9.85 8.76 5.04
CA VAL A 95 9.32 7.42 4.72
C VAL A 95 9.79 6.36 5.73
N ALA A 96 11.06 6.41 6.14
CA ALA A 96 11.60 5.48 7.13
C ALA A 96 11.02 5.72 8.53
N GLU A 97 10.83 6.98 8.91
CA GLU A 97 10.25 7.39 10.19
C GLU A 97 8.76 7.05 10.28
N ASP A 98 7.99 7.23 9.19
CA ASP A 98 6.59 6.78 9.11
C ASP A 98 6.47 5.26 9.29
N TYR A 99 7.32 4.50 8.60
CA TYR A 99 7.40 3.05 8.78
C TYR A 99 7.69 2.68 10.24
N ASN A 100 8.68 3.33 10.87
CA ASN A 100 9.05 3.10 12.25
C ASN A 100 7.90 3.41 13.22
N ALA A 101 7.19 4.52 13.02
CA ALA A 101 6.02 4.88 13.81
C ALA A 101 4.91 3.82 13.72
N ARG A 102 4.69 3.24 12.52
CA ARG A 102 3.72 2.16 12.31
C ARG A 102 4.14 0.85 12.98
N VAL A 103 5.43 0.53 12.98
CA VAL A 103 5.98 -0.62 13.72
C VAL A 103 5.78 -0.46 15.22
N GLU A 104 6.09 0.72 15.77
CA GLU A 104 5.87 0.99 17.19
C GLU A 104 4.39 0.93 17.57
N ALA A 105 3.51 1.49 16.73
CA ALA A 105 2.07 1.40 16.94
C ALA A 105 1.58 -0.05 16.93
N PHE A 106 2.17 -0.91 16.10
CA PHE A 106 1.89 -2.35 16.08
C PHE A 106 2.36 -3.02 17.38
N TRP A 107 3.58 -2.73 17.87
CA TRP A 107 4.10 -3.30 19.12
C TRP A 107 3.29 -2.92 20.36
N ARG A 108 2.60 -1.77 20.34
CA ARG A 108 1.75 -1.32 21.44
C ARG A 108 0.39 -2.03 21.50
N ARG A 109 0.05 -2.86 20.50
CA ARG A 109 -1.18 -3.64 20.48
C ARG A 109 -0.95 -5.04 21.08
N PRO A 110 -1.97 -5.66 21.70
CA PRO A 110 -1.88 -7.06 22.10
C PRO A 110 -1.55 -7.94 20.90
N ALA A 111 -0.58 -8.84 21.06
CA ALA A 111 -0.25 -9.80 20.02
C ALA A 111 -1.42 -10.78 19.84
N GLU A 112 -1.90 -10.92 18.61
CA GLU A 112 -2.99 -11.85 18.25
C GLU A 112 -2.62 -13.31 18.54
N SER A 113 -1.32 -13.63 18.50
CA SER A 113 -0.80 -14.98 18.66
C SER A 113 0.67 -14.95 19.10
N ARG A 114 1.10 -15.96 19.87
CA ARG A 114 2.52 -16.15 20.25
C ARG A 114 3.46 -16.36 19.07
N TRP A 115 2.93 -16.74 17.90
CA TRP A 115 3.70 -16.90 16.67
C TRP A 115 3.59 -15.69 15.73
N SER A 116 2.97 -14.59 16.20
CA SER A 116 2.86 -13.38 15.39
C SER A 116 4.26 -12.81 15.10
N PRO A 117 4.60 -12.58 13.82
CA PRO A 117 5.92 -12.06 13.47
C PRO A 117 6.06 -10.62 13.97
N VAL A 118 7.10 -10.38 14.76
CA VAL A 118 7.45 -9.04 15.22
C VAL A 118 8.29 -8.36 14.12
N PRO A 119 7.80 -7.29 13.47
CA PRO A 119 8.59 -6.51 12.53
C PRO A 119 9.65 -5.68 13.29
N GLY A 120 10.80 -5.45 12.66
CA GLY A 120 11.86 -4.59 13.22
C GLY A 120 11.81 -3.18 12.65
N LEU A 121 12.38 -2.21 13.36
CA LEU A 121 12.57 -0.85 12.87
C LEU A 121 13.54 -0.83 11.67
N ALA A 122 13.36 0.17 10.81
CA ALA A 122 14.30 0.52 9.78
C ALA A 122 15.39 1.42 10.37
N ASP A 123 16.64 1.13 10.01
CA ASP A 123 17.77 2.01 10.25
C ASP A 123 17.73 3.16 9.24
N VAL A 124 17.31 4.33 9.71
CA VAL A 124 17.11 5.54 8.92
C VAL A 124 18.43 6.02 8.30
N ASP A 125 19.50 6.05 9.10
CA ASP A 125 20.80 6.55 8.66
C ASP A 125 21.43 5.61 7.64
N ALA A 126 21.31 4.29 7.85
CA ALA A 126 21.76 3.31 6.87
C ALA A 126 20.96 3.39 5.56
N LEU A 127 19.66 3.67 5.62
CA LEU A 127 18.81 3.83 4.43
C LEU A 127 19.19 5.09 3.64
N VAL A 128 19.39 6.22 4.33
CA VAL A 128 19.88 7.47 3.73
C VAL A 128 21.28 7.29 3.14
N GLY A 129 22.18 6.60 3.86
CA GLY A 129 23.53 6.32 3.40
C GLY A 129 23.56 5.55 2.08
N ARG A 130 22.73 4.49 1.96
CA ARG A 130 22.57 3.74 0.70
C ARG A 130 22.00 4.61 -0.42
N TRP A 131 20.93 5.36 -0.13
CA TRP A 131 20.31 6.25 -1.11
C TRP A 131 21.27 7.34 -1.64
N ARG A 132 22.14 7.90 -0.79
CA ARG A 132 23.18 8.85 -1.22
C ARG A 132 24.24 8.17 -2.09
N ALA A 133 24.64 6.94 -1.76
CA ALA A 133 25.65 6.18 -2.48
C ALA A 133 25.20 5.76 -3.89
N ASP A 134 23.90 5.46 -4.05
CA ASP A 134 23.32 5.05 -5.33
C ASP A 134 23.08 6.23 -6.30
N ARG A 135 23.30 7.48 -5.84
CA ARG A 135 23.14 8.67 -6.67
C ARG A 135 24.43 9.07 -7.35
N PRO A 136 24.37 9.51 -8.62
CA PRO A 136 25.52 10.10 -9.28
C PRO A 136 25.99 11.31 -8.44
N PRO A 137 27.30 11.49 -8.24
CA PRO A 137 27.81 12.70 -7.61
C PRO A 137 27.26 13.92 -8.36
N PRO A 138 26.94 15.02 -7.66
CA PRO A 138 26.50 16.23 -8.33
C PRO A 138 27.50 16.57 -9.43
N ALA A 139 26.99 16.83 -10.64
CA ALA A 139 27.84 17.24 -11.76
C ALA A 139 28.71 18.40 -11.28
N PRO A 140 30.03 18.38 -11.55
CA PRO A 140 30.92 19.45 -11.11
C PRO A 140 30.31 20.77 -11.58
N GLU A 141 30.13 21.70 -10.65
CA GLU A 141 29.73 23.06 -10.99
C GLU A 141 30.66 23.53 -12.12
N PRO A 142 30.13 24.01 -13.27
CA PRO A 142 30.99 24.57 -14.29
C PRO A 142 31.84 25.64 -13.60
N PRO A 143 33.17 25.65 -13.82
CA PRO A 143 34.07 26.54 -13.09
C PRO A 143 33.48 27.94 -13.18
N ALA A 144 33.21 28.52 -12.01
CA ALA A 144 32.75 29.89 -11.89
C ALA A 144 33.63 30.71 -12.83
N ALA A 145 33.03 31.31 -13.86
CA ALA A 145 33.76 32.16 -14.77
C ALA A 145 34.31 33.32 -13.93
N GLU A 146 35.57 33.18 -13.52
CA GLU A 146 36.33 34.23 -12.88
C GLU A 146 36.32 35.43 -13.82
N GLY A 147 35.74 36.53 -13.35
CA GLY A 147 35.93 37.84 -13.95
C GLY A 147 35.06 38.17 -15.16
N ALA A 148 33.74 38.23 -15.01
CA ALA A 148 32.97 39.18 -15.80
C ALA A 148 33.12 40.58 -15.16
N PRO A 149 33.81 41.56 -15.78
CA PRO A 149 33.92 42.89 -15.21
C PRO A 149 32.53 43.51 -15.10
N THR A 150 32.21 44.02 -13.91
CA THR A 150 31.02 44.83 -13.67
C THR A 150 31.10 46.04 -14.60
N ARG A 151 30.29 46.03 -15.68
CA ARG A 151 30.17 47.19 -16.57
C ARG A 151 29.56 48.34 -15.74
N SER A 152 30.44 49.21 -15.24
CA SER A 152 30.04 50.43 -14.57
C SER A 152 29.11 51.21 -15.51
N ARG A 153 27.87 51.45 -15.06
CA ARG A 153 26.92 52.32 -15.77
C ARG A 153 27.45 53.75 -15.66
N ARG A 154 28.29 54.16 -16.63
CA ARG A 154 28.73 55.54 -16.76
C ARG A 154 27.51 56.44 -17.01
N ARG A 155 27.25 57.30 -16.03
CA ARG A 155 26.25 58.36 -16.03
C ARG A 155 26.59 59.37 -17.12
N TRP A 156 25.80 59.40 -18.20
CA TRP A 156 25.99 60.29 -19.35
C TRP A 156 25.26 61.64 -19.21
N TRP A 157 24.47 61.85 -18.16
CA TRP A 157 23.69 63.08 -17.98
C TRP A 157 24.54 64.23 -17.45
N GLN A 158 25.48 64.72 -18.26
CA GLN A 158 26.01 66.07 -18.18
C GLN A 158 26.45 66.55 -19.57
N ARG A 159 25.56 67.27 -20.26
CA ARG A 159 25.84 68.64 -20.73
C ARG A 159 24.59 69.24 -21.38
N ARG A 160 24.06 70.26 -20.70
CA ARG A 160 23.20 71.30 -21.25
C ARG A 160 24.08 72.29 -22.03
N ARG A 161 23.65 72.69 -23.21
CA ARG A 161 23.42 74.09 -23.62
C ARG A 161 22.71 74.10 -24.96
#